data_AF-A0A7V9VWC4-F1
#
_entry.id   AF-A0A7V9VWC4-F1
#
_cell.length_a   1.000
_cell.length_b   1.000
_cell.length_c   1.000
_cell.angle_alpha   90.00
_cell.angle_beta   90.00
_cell.angle_gamma   90.00
#
_symmetry.space_group_name_H-M   'P 1'
#
loop_
_entity.id
_entity.type
_entity.pdbx_description
1 polymer ?
#
loop_
_entity_poly.entity_id
_entity_poly.type
_entity_poly.pdbx_seq_one_letter_code
_entity_poly.pdbx_strand_id
1 'polypeptide(L)'
;MTEIDDNQETVSLRPLTKHNWTECTGLRVAEDQRDFVDTNLYCIAECAVEPHWQPMTISSGETMVGFVVFGLVEGGSGVIHHLMIDREHQGQGYGHAAMLEVIQRLQSLPACSSIE
;
A
#
# COMPACT_ATOMS: atom_id res chain seq x y z
N MET A 1 -29.42 17.81 8.45
CA MET A 1 -28.95 17.57 7.07
C MET A 1 -27.50 17.98 7.08
N THR A 2 -26.64 17.08 7.56
CA THR A 2 -25.20 17.29 7.60
C THR A 2 -24.69 16.84 6.26
N GLU A 3 -24.14 17.77 5.49
CA GLU A 3 -23.37 17.47 4.29
C GLU A 3 -22.26 16.49 4.70
N ILE A 4 -22.32 15.28 4.16
CA ILE A 4 -21.20 14.35 4.23
C ILE A 4 -20.17 14.95 3.28
N ASP A 5 -19.05 15.40 3.85
CA ASP A 5 -17.91 15.90 3.10
C ASP A 5 -17.32 14.71 2.31
N ASP A 6 -17.69 14.64 1.03
CA ASP A 6 -17.38 13.54 0.10
C ASP A 6 -15.99 13.69 -0.52
N ASN A 7 -15.07 14.40 0.16
CA ASN A 7 -13.69 14.51 -0.28
C ASN A 7 -12.90 13.24 0.11
N GLN A 8 -13.29 12.10 -0.47
CA GLN A 8 -12.43 10.92 -0.50
C GLN A 8 -11.26 11.21 -1.42
N GLU A 9 -10.13 11.59 -0.82
CA GLU A 9 -8.84 11.68 -1.49
C GLU A 9 -8.59 10.38 -2.28
N THR A 10 -8.64 10.49 -3.61
CA THR A 10 -8.57 9.33 -4.50
C THR A 10 -7.12 8.92 -4.68
N VAL A 11 -6.83 7.65 -4.40
CA VAL A 11 -5.53 7.04 -4.68
C VAL A 11 -5.67 5.90 -5.68
N SER A 12 -4.59 5.59 -6.38
CA SER A 12 -4.52 4.44 -7.28
C SER A 12 -3.36 3.54 -6.89
N LEU A 13 -3.59 2.23 -6.92
CA LEU A 13 -2.54 1.22 -6.77
C LEU A 13 -1.92 0.94 -8.14
N ARG A 14 -0.63 1.25 -8.28
CA ARG A 14 0.14 1.00 -9.51
C ARG A 14 1.19 -0.08 -9.23
N PRO A 15 1.44 -1.02 -10.17
CA PRO A 15 2.49 -2.02 -10.01
C PRO A 15 3.85 -1.38 -9.72
N LEU A 16 4.61 -2.01 -8.83
CA LEU A 16 6.03 -1.73 -8.72
C LEU A 16 6.75 -2.28 -9.95
N THR A 17 7.62 -1.48 -10.55
CA THR A 17 8.33 -1.78 -11.80
C THR A 17 9.76 -1.27 -11.74
N LYS A 18 10.58 -1.66 -12.74
CA LYS A 18 11.93 -1.12 -12.95
C LYS A 18 11.99 0.40 -13.12
N HIS A 19 10.85 1.06 -13.39
CA HIS A 19 10.79 2.50 -13.64
C HIS A 19 10.45 3.33 -12.40
N ASN A 20 9.78 2.77 -11.40
CA ASN A 20 9.31 3.50 -10.21
C ASN A 20 9.85 2.95 -8.88
N TRP A 21 10.59 1.83 -8.88
CA TRP A 21 11.11 1.25 -7.63
C TRP A 21 12.10 2.16 -6.91
N THR A 22 12.95 2.89 -7.62
CA THR A 22 13.93 3.81 -6.98
C THR A 22 13.23 4.95 -6.25
N GLU A 23 12.18 5.52 -6.84
CA GLU A 23 11.33 6.53 -6.19
C GLU A 23 10.66 5.94 -4.94
N CYS A 24 10.09 4.74 -5.07
CA CYS A 24 9.46 4.02 -3.96
C CYS A 24 10.42 3.77 -2.79
N THR A 25 11.69 3.45 -3.05
CA THR A 25 12.70 3.30 -1.99
C THR A 25 13.12 4.62 -1.34
N GLY A 26 12.85 5.74 -2.01
CA GLY A 26 13.15 7.08 -1.50
C GLY A 26 12.07 7.67 -0.59
N LEU A 27 10.89 7.04 -0.52
CA LEU A 27 9.81 7.45 0.38
C LEU A 27 10.29 7.36 1.84
N ARG A 28 9.99 8.39 2.62
CA ARG A 28 10.47 8.52 4.01
C ARG A 28 9.33 8.28 4.98
N VAL A 29 9.49 7.30 5.86
CA VAL A 29 8.71 7.24 7.11
C VAL A 29 9.13 8.39 8.03
N ALA A 30 8.22 8.79 8.92
CA ALA A 30 8.53 9.73 9.99
C ALA A 30 9.69 9.20 10.86
N GLU A 31 10.49 10.10 11.43
CA GLU A 31 11.75 9.75 12.12
C GLU A 31 11.56 8.82 13.32
N ASP A 32 10.40 8.87 13.94
CA ASP A 32 9.94 8.07 15.06
C ASP A 32 9.49 6.64 14.66
N GLN A 33 9.29 6.37 13.38
CA GLN A 33 8.85 5.06 12.86
C GLN A 33 9.96 4.24 12.19
N ARG A 34 11.17 4.80 12.03
CA ARG A 34 12.27 4.15 11.30
C ARG A 34 12.73 2.82 11.90
N ASP A 35 12.59 2.64 13.21
CA ASP A 35 13.03 1.42 13.91
C ASP A 35 11.94 0.34 14.02
N PHE A 36 10.71 0.64 13.58
CA PHE A 36 9.54 -0.23 13.78
C PHE A 36 8.88 -0.73 12.49
N VAL A 37 9.35 -0.24 11.33
CA VAL A 37 8.77 -0.56 10.02
C VAL A 37 9.88 -1.02 9.09
N ASP A 38 9.68 -2.14 8.42
CA ASP A 38 10.61 -2.61 7.40
C ASP A 38 10.79 -1.55 6.31
N THR A 39 12.03 -1.37 5.87
CA THR A 39 12.31 -0.43 4.79
C THR A 39 11.62 -0.90 3.50
N ASN A 40 11.16 0.03 2.67
CA ASN A 40 10.59 -0.32 1.36
C ASN A 40 11.57 -1.19 0.53
N LEU A 41 12.89 -0.95 0.65
CA LEU A 41 13.90 -1.79 -0.01
C LEU A 41 13.88 -3.24 0.49
N TYR A 42 13.73 -3.46 1.80
CA TYR A 42 13.59 -4.79 2.38
C TYR A 42 12.32 -5.48 1.86
N CYS A 43 11.16 -4.83 1.94
CA CYS A 43 9.90 -5.40 1.46
C CYS A 43 9.96 -5.73 -0.04
N ILE A 44 10.64 -4.92 -0.86
CA ILE A 44 10.86 -5.21 -2.29
C ILE A 44 11.71 -6.46 -2.47
N ALA A 45 12.79 -6.61 -1.68
CA ALA A 45 13.63 -7.80 -1.71
C ALA A 45 12.87 -9.05 -1.24
N GLU A 46 12.05 -8.92 -0.20
CA GLU A 46 11.19 -9.99 0.29
C GLU A 46 10.17 -10.43 -0.76
N CYS A 47 9.47 -9.51 -1.42
CA CYS A 47 8.54 -9.83 -2.51
C CYS A 47 9.23 -10.57 -3.68
N ALA A 48 10.54 -10.37 -3.87
CA ALA A 48 11.30 -11.09 -4.89
C ALA A 48 11.58 -12.56 -4.52
N VAL A 49 11.55 -12.90 -3.23
CA VAL A 49 11.73 -14.28 -2.73
C VAL A 49 10.39 -14.94 -2.37
N GLU A 50 9.37 -14.15 -2.00
CA GLU A 50 8.03 -14.58 -1.61
C GLU A 50 6.98 -14.06 -2.62
N PRO A 51 6.72 -14.78 -3.73
CA PRO A 51 5.94 -14.28 -4.87
C PRO A 51 4.43 -14.17 -4.59
N HIS A 52 3.96 -14.62 -3.43
CA HIS A 52 2.57 -14.45 -3.01
C HIS A 52 2.29 -13.00 -2.57
N TRP A 53 3.34 -12.24 -2.22
CA TRP A 53 3.27 -10.82 -1.95
C TRP A 53 3.24 -9.98 -3.23
N GLN A 54 2.37 -8.98 -3.25
CA GLN A 54 2.16 -8.07 -4.36
C GLN A 54 2.57 -6.66 -3.95
N PRO A 55 3.77 -6.19 -4.35
CA PRO A 55 4.20 -4.82 -4.11
C PRO A 55 3.52 -3.84 -5.08
N MET A 56 2.90 -2.81 -4.55
CA MET A 56 2.25 -1.73 -5.32
C MET A 56 2.64 -0.37 -4.76
N THR A 57 2.85 0.60 -5.64
CA THR A 57 2.98 2.01 -5.26
C THR A 57 1.59 2.63 -5.14
N ILE A 58 1.43 3.54 -4.18
CA ILE A 58 0.20 4.32 -3.97
C ILE A 58 0.41 5.69 -4.61
N SER A 59 -0.49 6.10 -5.50
CA SER A 59 -0.38 7.38 -6.21
C SER A 59 -1.65 8.21 -6.09
N SER A 60 -1.51 9.50 -5.76
CA SER A 60 -2.57 10.50 -5.92
C SER A 60 -2.28 11.29 -7.20
N GLY A 61 -3.11 11.10 -8.22
CA GLY A 61 -2.78 11.55 -9.58
C GLY A 61 -1.46 10.94 -10.05
N GLU A 62 -0.50 11.79 -10.45
CA GLU A 62 0.84 11.38 -10.88
C GLU A 62 1.89 11.37 -9.77
N THR A 63 1.52 11.74 -8.53
CA THR A 63 2.44 11.79 -7.40
C THR A 63 2.41 10.47 -6.64
N MET A 64 3.57 9.83 -6.46
CA MET A 64 3.71 8.69 -5.54
C MET A 64 3.64 9.20 -4.11
N VAL A 65 2.65 8.73 -3.36
CA VAL A 65 2.41 9.14 -1.96
C VAL A 65 2.68 8.03 -0.96
N GLY A 66 2.90 6.79 -1.43
CA GLY A 66 3.08 5.65 -0.54
C GLY A 66 3.42 4.35 -1.23
N PHE A 67 3.52 3.30 -0.42
CA PHE A 67 3.84 1.93 -0.84
C PHE A 67 3.02 0.93 -0.02
N VAL A 68 2.58 -0.14 -0.68
CA VAL A 68 1.84 -1.22 -0.03
C VAL A 68 2.30 -2.57 -0.56
N VAL A 69 2.33 -3.55 0.34
CA VAL A 69 2.48 -4.97 0.03
C VAL A 69 1.28 -5.70 0.61
N PHE A 70 0.60 -6.47 -0.23
CA PHE A 70 -0.51 -7.32 0.19
C PHE A 70 -0.50 -8.64 -0.59
N GLY A 71 -1.23 -9.64 -0.11
CA GLY A 71 -1.25 -10.95 -0.76
C GLY A 71 -2.33 -11.87 -0.20
N LEU A 72 -2.47 -13.03 -0.82
CA LEU A 72 -3.24 -14.14 -0.26
C LEU A 72 -2.27 -15.10 0.43
N VAL A 73 -2.57 -15.45 1.68
CA VAL A 73 -1.85 -16.48 2.43
C VAL A 73 -2.57 -17.83 2.31
N GLU A 74 -1.97 -18.89 2.87
CA GLU A 74 -2.58 -20.22 2.90
C GLU A 74 -4.00 -20.18 3.47
N GLY A 75 -4.93 -20.88 2.80
CA GLY A 75 -6.34 -20.88 3.17
C GLY A 75 -7.18 -19.76 2.55
N GLY A 76 -6.57 -18.85 1.76
CA GLY A 76 -7.30 -17.82 1.00
C GLY A 76 -7.56 -16.53 1.77
N SER A 77 -6.88 -16.31 2.90
CA SER A 77 -6.98 -15.06 3.65
C SER A 77 -6.14 -13.96 2.98
N GLY A 78 -6.74 -12.81 2.74
CA GLY A 78 -6.07 -11.62 2.24
C GLY A 78 -5.43 -10.83 3.37
N VAL A 79 -4.15 -10.50 3.23
CA VAL A 79 -3.36 -9.81 4.25
C VAL A 79 -2.70 -8.57 3.66
N ILE A 80 -2.78 -7.45 4.38
CA ILE A 80 -1.96 -6.26 4.14
C ILE A 80 -0.68 -6.41 4.95
N HIS A 81 0.40 -6.82 4.28
CA HIS A 81 1.68 -7.10 4.94
C HIS A 81 2.45 -5.82 5.28
N HIS A 82 2.41 -4.82 4.40
CA HIS A 82 3.07 -3.53 4.60
C HIS A 82 2.20 -2.42 4.02
N LEU A 83 2.04 -1.31 4.73
CA LEU A 83 1.38 -0.11 4.22
C LEU A 83 2.10 1.12 4.78
N MET A 84 2.55 1.98 3.89
CA MET A 84 3.31 3.17 4.24
C MET A 84 2.89 4.35 3.36
N ILE A 85 2.63 5.49 3.99
CA ILE A 85 2.44 6.78 3.34
C ILE A 85 3.66 7.65 3.68
N ASP A 86 4.23 8.28 2.66
CA ASP A 86 5.35 9.19 2.83
C ASP A 86 5.00 10.31 3.81
N ARG A 87 5.96 10.67 4.68
CA ARG A 87 5.76 11.68 5.73
C ARG A 87 5.17 12.98 5.22
N GLU A 88 5.54 13.44 4.02
CA GLU A 88 5.05 14.70 3.44
C GLU A 88 3.57 14.62 3.01
N HIS A 89 3.03 13.40 2.93
CA HIS A 89 1.68 13.07 2.51
C HIS A 89 0.82 12.43 3.64
N GLN A 90 1.35 12.30 4.85
CA GLN A 90 0.59 11.82 6.01
C GLN A 90 -0.43 12.86 6.51
N GLY A 91 -1.44 12.40 7.25
CA GLY A 91 -2.51 13.26 7.79
C GLY A 91 -3.54 13.75 6.76
N GLN A 92 -3.40 13.34 5.49
CA GLN A 92 -4.27 13.76 4.38
C GLN A 92 -5.29 12.67 3.97
N GLY A 93 -5.39 11.56 4.71
CA GLY A 93 -6.36 10.50 4.42
C GLY A 93 -5.92 9.43 3.40
N TYR A 94 -4.76 9.57 2.75
CA TYR A 94 -4.26 8.59 1.77
C TYR A 94 -4.09 7.17 2.31
N GLY A 95 -3.75 7.01 3.60
CA GLY A 95 -3.64 5.67 4.21
C GLY A 95 -4.98 4.94 4.26
N HIS A 96 -6.05 5.65 4.61
CA HIS A 96 -7.40 5.10 4.61
C HIS A 96 -7.87 4.78 3.19
N ALA A 97 -7.66 5.69 2.24
CA ALA A 97 -8.00 5.46 0.84
C ALA A 97 -7.25 4.25 0.25
N ALA A 98 -5.95 4.12 0.53
CA ALA A 98 -5.15 2.99 0.07
C ALA A 98 -5.64 1.66 0.66
N MET A 99 -6.03 1.64 1.93
CA MET A 99 -6.58 0.45 2.57
C MET A 99 -7.86 -0.02 1.89
N LEU A 100 -8.77 0.89 1.54
CA LEU A 100 -10.00 0.57 0.81
C LEU A 100 -9.72 -0.02 -0.58
N GLU A 101 -8.78 0.58 -1.32
CA GLU A 101 -8.36 0.06 -2.63
C GLU A 101 -7.76 -1.36 -2.53
N VAL A 102 -6.95 -1.63 -1.51
CA VAL A 102 -6.37 -2.96 -1.28
C VAL A 102 -7.45 -3.98 -0.91
N ILE A 103 -8.38 -3.62 -0.02
CA ILE A 103 -9.52 -4.47 0.35
C ILE A 103 -10.34 -4.81 -0.89
N GLN A 104 -10.68 -3.82 -1.72
CA GLN A 104 -11.44 -4.04 -2.94
C GLN A 104 -10.70 -4.97 -3.90
N ARG A 105 -9.38 -4.80 -4.05
CA ARG A 105 -8.55 -5.66 -4.89
C ARG A 105 -8.49 -7.09 -4.37
N LEU A 106 -8.29 -7.30 -3.07
CA LEU A 106 -8.33 -8.62 -2.43
C LEU A 106 -9.69 -9.30 -2.64
N GLN A 107 -10.79 -8.59 -2.38
CA GLN A 107 -12.17 -9.10 -2.59
C GLN A 107 -12.45 -9.48 -4.05
N SER A 108 -11.78 -8.85 -5.02
CA SER A 108 -11.92 -9.19 -6.44
C SER A 108 -11.22 -10.49 -6.84
N LEU A 109 -10.33 -11.02 -5.99
CA LEU A 109 -9.62 -12.27 -6.26
C LEU A 109 -10.54 -13.46 -5.98
N PRO A 110 -10.75 -14.38 -6.95
CA PRO A 110 -11.64 -15.53 -6.75
C PRO A 110 -11.22 -16.46 -5.60
N ALA A 111 -9.94 -16.47 -5.23
CA ALA A 111 -9.40 -17.29 -4.15
C ALA A 111 -9.46 -16.62 -2.77
N CYS A 112 -9.90 -15.36 -2.68
CA CYS A 112 -10.01 -14.64 -1.41
C CYS A 112 -11.28 -15.07 -0.67
N SER A 113 -11.13 -15.61 0.53
CA SER A 113 -12.24 -16.04 1.39
C SER A 113 -12.47 -15.12 2.60
N SER A 114 -11.44 -14.40 3.03
CA SER A 114 -11.45 -13.48 4.18
C SER A 114 -10.37 -12.41 4.00
N ILE A 115 -10.44 -11.34 4.79
CA ILE A 115 -9.38 -10.33 4.90
C ILE A 115 -9.08 -10.14 6.39
N GLU A 116 -7.80 -10.12 6.73
CA GLU A 116 -7.25 -9.98 8.10
C GLU A 116 -6.45 -8.69 8.27
#